data_AF-A0A7X5UD83-F1
#
_entry.id   AF-A0A7X5UD83-F1
#
_cell.length_a   1.000
_cell.length_b   1.000
_cell.length_c   1.000
_cell.angle_alpha   90.00
_cell.angle_beta   90.00
_cell.angle_gamma   90.00
#
_symmetry.space_group_name_H-M   'P 1'
#
loop_
_entity.id
_entity.type
_entity.pdbx_description
1 polymer ?
#
loop_
_entity_poly.entity_id
_entity_poly.type
_entity_poly.pdbx_seq_one_letter_code
_entity_poly.pdbx_strand_id
1 'polypeptide(L)'
;MMTKSLVTMIALCISMACGANEIRKKEYDRDENRVVLPHVEASFAYHATAAATWYMDTLRGARVPYATFNEFARRMVSNAYASFEYTYVEDGRERTRIYYASSGLDEPHLGLRDWRDARPYAEFLPQSGIEVHALARHGESSPFTPSSVGEAGDGGRNPHMNDAELKAIRTLSREIDAGRVAPMGKLVGFITMPMCDSCEQVVKDFSNQYGVDVSVNYLKGKGGRASSQFMRRRWAYFDTMKYDVVRRNDLHDRRPPGGSGGACGVIVP
;
A
#
# COMPACT_ATOMS: atom_id res chain seq x y z
N MET A 1 52.20 -52.59 -3.74
CA MET A 1 50.81 -52.56 -3.24
C MET A 1 50.42 -51.11 -3.01
N MET A 2 49.67 -50.50 -3.93
CA MET A 2 49.03 -49.19 -3.70
C MET A 2 47.93 -49.02 -4.76
N THR A 3 46.71 -49.37 -4.37
CA THR A 3 45.49 -49.22 -5.17
C THR A 3 44.99 -47.79 -5.01
N LYS A 4 44.96 -47.02 -6.11
CA LYS A 4 44.32 -45.71 -6.17
C LYS A 4 42.84 -45.90 -6.50
N SER A 5 41.96 -45.70 -5.52
CA SER A 5 40.52 -45.60 -5.73
C SER A 5 40.17 -44.27 -6.38
N LEU A 6 39.67 -44.34 -7.62
CA LEU A 6 39.08 -43.22 -8.35
C LEU A 6 37.62 -43.10 -7.91
N VAL A 7 37.28 -42.05 -7.16
CA VAL A 7 35.89 -41.75 -6.79
C VAL A 7 35.29 -40.89 -7.90
N THR A 8 34.49 -41.51 -8.75
CA THR A 8 33.69 -40.83 -9.78
C THR A 8 32.51 -40.15 -9.11
N MET A 9 32.60 -38.82 -8.95
CA MET A 9 31.52 -37.99 -8.44
C MET A 9 30.51 -37.74 -9.57
N ILE A 10 29.38 -38.44 -9.55
CA ILE A 10 28.27 -38.24 -10.49
C ILE A 10 27.52 -36.98 -10.03
N ALA A 11 27.75 -35.86 -10.73
CA ALA A 11 26.95 -34.66 -10.60
C ALA A 11 25.60 -34.89 -11.31
N LEU A 12 24.57 -35.22 -10.53
CA LEU A 12 23.20 -35.35 -11.02
C LEU A 12 22.60 -33.94 -11.18
N CYS A 13 22.72 -33.35 -12.37
CA CYS A 13 21.99 -32.14 -12.73
C CYS A 13 20.50 -32.50 -12.91
N ILE A 14 19.72 -32.32 -11.85
CA ILE A 14 18.26 -32.36 -11.94
C ILE A 14 17.82 -31.07 -12.64
N SER A 15 17.60 -31.15 -13.94
CA SER A 15 16.94 -30.10 -14.72
C SER A 15 15.48 -30.04 -14.29
N MET A 16 15.16 -29.22 -13.27
CA MET A 16 13.76 -28.90 -12.98
C MET A 16 13.22 -28.10 -14.15
N ALA A 17 12.40 -28.76 -14.97
CA ALA A 17 11.58 -28.11 -15.98
C ALA A 17 10.64 -27.14 -15.24
N CYS A 18 11.02 -25.87 -15.24
CA CYS A 18 10.22 -24.79 -14.67
C CYS A 18 9.01 -24.59 -15.58
N GLY A 19 7.91 -25.28 -15.28
CA GLY A 19 6.61 -24.93 -15.85
C GLY A 19 6.27 -23.51 -15.41
N ALA A 20 5.79 -22.67 -16.33
CA ALA A 20 5.38 -21.31 -15.99
C ALA A 20 4.36 -21.37 -14.84
N ASN A 21 4.66 -20.68 -13.74
CA ASN A 21 3.77 -20.69 -12.58
C ASN A 21 2.49 -19.93 -12.94
N GLU A 22 1.38 -20.65 -13.03
CA GLU A 22 0.07 -20.05 -13.27
C GLU A 22 -0.42 -19.33 -12.01
N ILE A 23 -0.79 -18.04 -12.15
CA ILE A 23 -1.43 -17.30 -11.06
C ILE A 23 -2.87 -17.78 -10.92
N ARG A 24 -3.21 -18.32 -9.75
CA ARG A 24 -4.59 -18.69 -9.44
C ARG A 24 -5.40 -17.43 -9.09
N LYS A 25 -6.45 -17.15 -9.85
CA LYS A 25 -7.30 -15.97 -9.63
C LYS A 25 -8.71 -16.36 -9.22
N LYS A 26 -9.31 -15.64 -8.27
CA LYS A 26 -10.70 -15.85 -7.85
C LYS A 26 -11.42 -14.53 -7.56
N GLU A 27 -12.55 -14.33 -8.23
CA GLU A 27 -13.43 -13.18 -8.00
C GLU A 27 -14.47 -13.47 -6.91
N TYR A 28 -14.79 -12.45 -6.11
CA TYR A 28 -15.81 -12.48 -5.06
C TYR A 28 -16.81 -11.34 -5.24
N ASP A 29 -18.06 -11.66 -5.60
CA ASP A 29 -19.15 -10.66 -5.65
C ASP A 29 -19.68 -10.32 -4.26
N ARG A 30 -20.03 -11.33 -3.47
CA ARG A 30 -20.68 -11.15 -2.16
C ARG A 30 -19.73 -11.28 -0.97
N ASP A 31 -18.68 -12.06 -1.14
CA ASP A 31 -17.71 -12.40 -0.09
C ASP A 31 -18.35 -12.87 1.24
N GLU A 32 -19.32 -13.78 1.16
CA GLU A 32 -20.13 -14.23 2.31
C GLU A 32 -19.26 -14.87 3.42
N ASN A 33 -18.19 -15.56 3.04
CA ASN A 33 -17.22 -16.17 3.96
C ASN A 33 -16.11 -15.20 4.40
N ARG A 34 -16.20 -13.93 4.02
CA ARG A 34 -15.23 -12.88 4.39
C ARG A 34 -13.78 -13.23 4.01
N VAL A 35 -13.58 -13.76 2.81
CA VAL A 35 -12.25 -14.14 2.31
C VAL A 35 -11.45 -12.92 1.87
N VAL A 36 -12.09 -11.88 1.31
CA VAL A 36 -11.38 -10.72 0.72
C VAL A 36 -11.58 -9.45 1.54
N LEU A 37 -12.82 -9.19 1.97
CA LEU A 37 -13.21 -7.96 2.67
C LEU A 37 -12.35 -7.64 3.88
N PRO A 38 -12.07 -8.56 4.83
CA PRO A 38 -11.24 -8.24 5.99
C PRO A 38 -9.83 -7.77 5.61
N HIS A 39 -9.23 -8.37 4.58
CA HIS A 39 -7.86 -8.06 4.16
C HIS A 39 -7.77 -6.70 3.46
N VAL A 40 -8.72 -6.39 2.56
CA VAL A 40 -8.77 -5.06 1.92
C VAL A 40 -9.21 -3.97 2.91
N GLU A 41 -10.02 -4.30 3.91
CA GLU A 41 -10.36 -3.40 5.02
C GLU A 41 -9.17 -3.13 5.94
N ALA A 42 -8.35 -4.15 6.23
CA ALA A 42 -7.11 -3.97 6.97
C ALA A 42 -6.13 -3.05 6.21
N SER A 43 -5.95 -3.29 4.91
CA SER A 43 -5.14 -2.42 4.05
C SER A 43 -5.65 -0.98 4.03
N PHE A 44 -6.97 -0.80 3.84
CA PHE A 44 -7.58 0.53 3.93
C PHE A 44 -7.33 1.19 5.28
N ALA A 45 -7.57 0.49 6.39
CA ALA A 45 -7.40 1.03 7.73
C ALA A 45 -5.94 1.41 8.02
N TYR A 46 -4.98 0.60 7.56
CA TYR A 46 -3.54 0.85 7.65
C TYR A 46 -3.19 2.23 7.05
N HIS A 47 -3.63 2.48 5.83
CA HIS A 47 -3.36 3.75 5.13
C HIS A 47 -4.23 4.91 5.63
N ALA A 48 -5.52 4.69 5.84
CA ALA A 48 -6.49 5.72 6.20
C ALA A 48 -6.23 6.29 7.58
N THR A 49 -5.85 5.45 8.55
CA THR A 49 -5.53 5.89 9.92
C THR A 49 -4.27 6.75 9.94
N ALA A 50 -3.22 6.31 9.26
CA ALA A 50 -1.99 7.08 9.11
C ALA A 50 -2.26 8.41 8.39
N ALA A 51 -3.03 8.39 7.28
CA ALA A 51 -3.34 9.58 6.51
C ALA A 51 -4.21 10.56 7.29
N ALA A 52 -5.22 10.08 8.03
CA ALA A 52 -6.05 10.91 8.88
C ALA A 52 -5.23 11.57 10.00
N THR A 53 -4.37 10.79 10.66
CA THR A 53 -3.51 11.30 11.73
C THR A 53 -2.53 12.34 11.20
N TRP A 54 -1.85 12.04 10.09
CA TRP A 54 -0.95 12.96 9.41
C TRP A 54 -1.67 14.24 8.98
N TYR A 55 -2.83 14.14 8.35
CA TYR A 55 -3.63 15.29 7.92
C TYR A 55 -4.01 16.19 9.11
N MET A 56 -4.42 15.58 10.22
CA MET A 56 -4.83 16.30 11.43
C MET A 56 -3.65 16.86 12.22
N ASP A 57 -2.48 16.25 12.15
CA ASP A 57 -1.25 16.76 12.72
C ASP A 57 -0.72 17.94 11.90
N THR A 58 -0.68 17.75 10.59
CA THR A 58 -0.25 18.75 9.62
C THR A 58 -1.10 20.01 9.79
N LEU A 59 -2.43 19.92 9.77
CA LEU A 59 -3.29 21.09 9.86
C LEU A 59 -3.58 21.56 11.30
N ARG A 60 -2.74 21.19 12.26
CA ARG A 60 -2.92 21.57 13.66
C ARG A 60 -2.89 23.09 13.81
N GLY A 61 -3.96 23.65 14.37
CA GLY A 61 -4.08 25.08 14.61
C GLY A 61 -4.50 25.91 13.39
N ALA A 62 -4.68 25.28 12.23
CA ALA A 62 -5.25 25.92 11.05
C ALA A 62 -6.74 25.63 10.93
N ARG A 63 -7.49 26.58 10.38
CA ARG A 63 -8.86 26.35 9.91
C ARG A 63 -8.81 25.60 8.59
N VAL A 64 -9.58 24.52 8.49
CA VAL A 64 -9.61 23.65 7.31
C VAL A 64 -10.92 23.82 6.56
N PRO A 65 -10.92 24.32 5.30
CA PRO A 65 -12.14 24.38 4.50
C PRO A 65 -12.74 22.99 4.26
N TYR A 66 -14.07 22.87 4.34
CA TYR A 66 -14.76 21.60 4.08
C TYR A 66 -14.47 21.04 2.69
N ALA A 67 -14.32 21.90 1.68
CA ALA A 67 -13.97 21.49 0.32
C ALA A 67 -12.62 20.78 0.26
N THR A 68 -11.61 21.31 0.96
CA THR A 68 -10.27 20.71 1.08
C THR A 68 -10.33 19.35 1.74
N PHE A 69 -11.03 19.23 2.87
CA PHE A 69 -11.21 17.94 3.54
C PHE A 69 -11.92 16.92 2.65
N ASN A 70 -12.99 17.34 1.96
CA ASN A 70 -13.72 16.46 1.05
C ASN A 70 -12.86 15.99 -0.13
N GLU A 71 -11.95 16.82 -0.64
CA GLU A 71 -11.00 16.41 -1.67
C GLU A 71 -10.02 15.36 -1.15
N PHE A 72 -9.44 15.59 0.02
CA PHE A 72 -8.58 14.62 0.70
C PHE A 72 -9.31 13.27 0.90
N ALA A 73 -10.51 13.30 1.47
CA ALA A 73 -11.34 12.12 1.68
C ALA A 73 -11.68 11.41 0.36
N ARG A 74 -12.08 12.16 -0.69
CA ARG A 74 -12.37 11.58 -2.01
C ARG A 74 -11.18 10.83 -2.59
N ARG A 75 -9.97 11.39 -2.49
CA ARG A 75 -8.75 10.75 -3.01
C ARG A 75 -8.53 9.40 -2.30
N MET A 76 -8.56 9.40 -0.97
CA MET A 76 -8.41 8.16 -0.19
C MET A 76 -9.50 7.14 -0.53
N VAL A 77 -10.76 7.56 -0.61
CA VAL A 77 -11.87 6.66 -0.94
C VAL A 77 -11.80 6.14 -2.39
N SER A 78 -11.15 6.87 -3.30
CA SER A 78 -11.02 6.46 -4.71
C SER A 78 -9.91 5.46 -4.98
N ASN A 79 -8.93 5.33 -4.08
CA ASN A 79 -7.79 4.44 -4.29
C ASN A 79 -8.22 2.95 -4.33
N ALA A 80 -7.50 2.15 -5.11
CA ALA A 80 -7.47 0.71 -4.96
C ALA A 80 -6.63 0.34 -3.73
N TYR A 81 -7.05 -0.68 -3.01
CA TYR A 81 -6.31 -1.21 -1.86
C TYR A 81 -6.01 -2.67 -2.07
N ALA A 82 -4.83 -3.09 -1.63
CA ALA A 82 -4.41 -4.47 -1.65
C ALA A 82 -3.70 -4.87 -0.36
N SER A 83 -3.87 -6.13 0.01
CA SER A 83 -3.10 -6.81 1.05
C SER A 83 -2.50 -8.07 0.43
N PHE A 84 -1.20 -8.26 0.57
CA PHE A 84 -0.51 -9.47 0.10
C PHE A 84 0.13 -10.17 1.28
N GLU A 85 -0.25 -11.42 1.52
CA GLU A 85 0.31 -12.25 2.56
C GLU A 85 1.36 -13.18 1.94
N TYR A 86 2.60 -13.04 2.36
CA TYR A 86 3.71 -13.85 1.89
C TYR A 86 4.21 -14.76 3.00
N THR A 87 4.06 -16.07 2.79
CA THR A 87 4.52 -17.11 3.70
C THR A 87 5.76 -17.79 3.13
N TYR A 88 6.83 -17.86 3.92
CA TYR A 88 8.13 -18.39 3.51
C TYR A 88 8.80 -19.15 4.65
N VAL A 89 9.84 -19.93 4.33
CA VAL A 89 10.63 -20.67 5.31
C VAL A 89 11.95 -19.95 5.56
N GLU A 90 12.25 -19.68 6.82
CA GLU A 90 13.50 -19.08 7.29
C GLU A 90 13.99 -19.87 8.50
N ASP A 91 15.23 -20.36 8.46
CA ASP A 91 15.82 -21.21 9.51
C ASP A 91 14.93 -22.41 9.89
N GLY A 92 14.29 -23.03 8.88
CA GLY A 92 13.38 -24.16 9.06
C GLY A 92 12.03 -23.82 9.71
N ARG A 93 11.71 -22.53 9.88
CA ARG A 93 10.44 -22.06 10.44
C ARG A 93 9.63 -21.30 9.42
N GLU A 94 8.33 -21.53 9.42
CA GLU A 94 7.40 -20.74 8.63
C GLU A 94 7.28 -19.32 9.20
N ARG A 95 7.37 -18.33 8.32
CA ARG A 95 7.22 -16.91 8.59
C ARG A 95 6.18 -16.35 7.63
N THR A 96 5.41 -15.37 8.09
CA THR A 96 4.47 -14.63 7.26
C THR A 96 4.72 -13.14 7.38
N ARG A 97 4.71 -12.43 6.24
CA ARG A 97 4.68 -10.97 6.16
C ARG A 97 3.43 -10.52 5.41
N ILE A 98 2.93 -9.35 5.77
CA ILE A 98 1.73 -8.76 5.17
C ILE A 98 2.11 -7.43 4.54
N TYR A 99 1.93 -7.30 3.23
CA TYR A 99 2.23 -6.08 2.48
C TYR A 99 0.93 -5.32 2.23
N TYR A 100 0.81 -4.14 2.85
CA TYR A 100 -0.32 -3.24 2.64
C TYR A 100 0.01 -2.20 1.58
N ALA A 101 -0.80 -2.15 0.54
CA ALA A 101 -0.62 -1.26 -0.58
C ALA A 101 -1.91 -0.47 -0.89
N SER A 102 -1.71 0.76 -1.34
CA SER A 102 -2.73 1.69 -1.80
C SER A 102 -2.28 2.29 -3.13
N SER A 103 -3.20 2.37 -4.10
CA SER A 103 -2.88 2.97 -5.39
C SER A 103 -2.63 4.47 -5.29
N GLY A 104 -2.02 5.06 -6.32
CA GLY A 104 -1.74 6.49 -6.37
C GLY A 104 -0.45 6.86 -5.62
N LEU A 105 -0.31 8.12 -5.20
CA LEU A 105 0.89 8.56 -4.49
C LEU A 105 0.94 7.98 -3.07
N ASP A 106 2.16 7.70 -2.58
CA ASP A 106 2.36 7.20 -1.22
C ASP A 106 2.00 8.25 -0.16
N GLU A 107 2.42 9.50 -0.37
CA GLU A 107 2.02 10.63 0.48
C GLU A 107 0.67 11.19 0.03
N PRO A 108 -0.33 11.29 0.94
CA PRO A 108 -1.63 11.88 0.61
C PRO A 108 -1.49 13.36 0.27
N HIS A 109 -2.25 13.83 -0.72
CA HIS A 109 -2.26 15.25 -1.06
C HIS A 109 -3.19 16.04 -0.14
N LEU A 110 -2.70 17.10 0.49
CA LEU A 110 -3.48 17.93 1.44
C LEU A 110 -4.57 18.78 0.77
N GLY A 111 -4.46 19.05 -0.54
CA GLY A 111 -5.35 19.98 -1.23
C GLY A 111 -5.09 21.44 -0.87
N LEU A 112 -3.90 21.74 -0.32
CA LEU A 112 -3.47 23.07 0.10
C LEU A 112 -2.17 23.42 -0.62
N ARG A 113 -2.04 24.67 -1.06
CA ARG A 113 -0.95 25.13 -1.94
C ARG A 113 0.33 25.53 -1.20
N ASP A 114 0.23 25.87 0.09
CA ASP A 114 1.28 26.56 0.84
C ASP A 114 1.60 25.96 2.21
N TRP A 115 1.33 24.66 2.42
CA TRP A 115 1.64 24.05 3.72
C TRP A 115 3.13 23.74 3.84
N ARG A 116 3.81 24.43 4.76
CA ARG A 116 5.22 24.23 5.11
C ARG A 116 5.30 23.47 6.44
N ASP A 117 6.40 22.75 6.63
CA ASP A 117 6.73 22.06 7.89
C ASP A 117 5.86 20.86 8.27
N ALA A 118 5.20 20.21 7.30
CA ALA A 118 4.57 18.92 7.54
C ALA A 118 5.64 17.87 7.92
N ARG A 119 5.40 17.14 9.00
CA ARG A 119 6.19 15.93 9.29
C ARG A 119 6.01 14.93 8.14
N PRO A 120 7.06 14.17 7.78
CA PRO A 120 6.97 13.17 6.73
C PRO A 120 5.84 12.17 7.00
N TYR A 121 4.99 11.90 5.99
CA TYR A 121 3.88 10.95 6.11
C TYR A 121 4.33 9.57 6.60
N ALA A 122 5.52 9.13 6.21
CA ALA A 122 6.08 7.83 6.61
C ALA A 122 6.22 7.65 8.13
N GLU A 123 6.32 8.75 8.91
CA GLU A 123 6.37 8.69 10.38
C GLU A 123 5.04 8.33 11.03
N PHE A 124 3.94 8.39 10.28
CA PHE A 124 2.59 8.08 10.75
C PHE A 124 2.13 6.68 10.36
N LEU A 125 2.90 5.99 9.53
CA LEU A 125 2.63 4.60 9.17
C LEU A 125 3.02 3.67 10.33
N PRO A 126 2.23 2.62 10.61
CA PRO A 126 2.61 1.62 11.59
C PRO A 126 3.97 1.00 11.24
N GLN A 127 4.90 1.03 12.19
CA GLN A 127 6.19 0.38 12.07
C GLN A 127 6.11 -0.99 12.75
N SER A 128 6.04 -2.06 11.97
CA SER A 128 6.18 -3.41 12.47
C SER A 128 7.09 -4.24 11.55
N GLY A 129 7.68 -5.31 12.07
CA GLY A 129 8.52 -6.22 11.27
C GLY A 129 7.71 -7.18 10.40
N ILE A 130 6.40 -7.28 10.65
CA ILE A 130 5.49 -8.25 10.01
C ILE A 130 4.62 -7.54 8.96
N GLU A 131 4.10 -6.37 9.29
CA GLU A 131 3.30 -5.54 8.39
C GLU A 131 4.20 -4.54 7.69
N VAL A 132 4.23 -4.64 6.37
CA VAL A 132 5.11 -3.87 5.51
C VAL A 132 4.27 -2.88 4.71
N HIS A 133 4.62 -1.60 4.81
CA HIS A 133 4.09 -0.59 3.90
C HIS A 133 4.69 -0.77 2.51
N ALA A 134 3.86 -1.13 1.54
CA ALA A 134 4.26 -1.26 0.15
C ALA A 134 4.19 0.09 -0.57
N LEU A 135 5.32 0.51 -1.13
CA LEU A 135 5.51 1.86 -1.66
C LEU A 135 6.15 1.89 -3.05
N ALA A 136 5.84 2.93 -3.81
CA ALA A 136 6.44 3.20 -5.11
C ALA A 136 7.72 4.03 -4.93
N ARG A 137 8.88 3.42 -5.09
CA ARG A 137 10.15 4.16 -5.06
C ARG A 137 10.44 4.77 -6.43
N HIS A 138 10.26 6.09 -6.53
CA HIS A 138 10.60 6.83 -7.74
C HIS A 138 12.11 6.81 -7.99
N GLY A 139 12.52 6.48 -9.23
CA GLY A 139 13.91 6.47 -9.66
C GLY A 139 14.66 5.14 -9.42
N GLU A 140 14.07 4.18 -8.71
CA GLU A 140 14.64 2.84 -8.61
C GLU A 140 14.25 1.98 -9.82
N SER A 141 15.25 1.36 -10.46
CA SER A 141 15.01 0.35 -11.49
C SER A 141 14.48 -0.92 -10.82
N SER A 142 13.22 -1.27 -11.11
CA SER A 142 12.69 -2.60 -10.80
C SER A 142 12.54 -3.37 -12.10
N PRO A 143 12.90 -4.67 -12.16
CA PRO A 143 12.61 -5.50 -13.34
C PRO A 143 11.09 -5.65 -13.55
N PHE A 144 10.30 -5.43 -12.49
CA PHE A 144 8.86 -5.50 -12.49
C PHE A 144 8.26 -4.17 -12.91
N THR A 145 8.23 -3.94 -14.22
CA THR A 145 7.64 -2.73 -14.82
C THR A 145 6.44 -3.13 -15.67
N PRO A 146 5.25 -2.54 -15.44
CA PRO A 146 4.11 -2.81 -16.30
C PRO A 146 4.43 -2.36 -17.71
N SER A 147 4.13 -3.20 -18.69
CA SER A 147 4.29 -2.86 -20.10
C SER A 147 3.36 -1.71 -20.48
N SER A 148 3.87 -0.70 -21.18
CA SER A 148 3.10 0.47 -21.65
C SER A 148 2.33 0.19 -22.94
N VAL A 149 1.80 -1.02 -23.12
CA VAL A 149 1.17 -1.41 -24.40
C VAL A 149 -0.20 -0.74 -24.48
N GLY A 150 -0.29 0.35 -25.25
CA GLY A 150 -1.55 0.95 -25.69
C GLY A 150 -1.96 2.28 -25.05
N GLU A 151 -1.29 2.74 -24.00
CA GLU A 151 -1.67 3.97 -23.26
C GLU A 151 -0.66 5.11 -23.46
N ALA A 152 -0.36 5.42 -24.72
CA ALA A 152 0.36 6.65 -25.06
C ALA A 152 -0.58 7.86 -24.96
N GLY A 153 -0.94 8.23 -23.74
CA GLY A 153 -1.73 9.42 -23.43
C GLY A 153 -1.01 10.31 -22.43
N ASP A 154 -0.49 11.43 -22.92
CA ASP A 154 0.04 12.60 -22.20
C ASP A 154 1.18 12.36 -21.17
N GLY A 155 2.43 12.40 -21.66
CA GLY A 155 3.60 12.69 -20.80
C GLY A 155 4.53 11.53 -20.39
N GLY A 156 4.43 10.34 -21.01
CA GLY A 156 5.45 9.28 -20.90
C GLY A 156 5.56 8.58 -19.54
N ARG A 157 4.65 8.85 -18.59
CA ARG A 157 4.55 8.11 -17.32
C ARG A 157 3.48 7.02 -17.45
N ASN A 158 3.85 5.77 -17.20
CA ASN A 158 2.89 4.68 -17.18
C ASN A 158 1.96 4.84 -15.96
N PRO A 159 0.63 5.04 -16.15
CA PRO A 159 -0.31 5.34 -15.07
C PRO A 159 -0.40 4.20 -14.03
N HIS A 160 -0.10 2.97 -14.45
CA HIS A 160 -0.11 1.78 -13.61
C HIS A 160 1.12 1.66 -12.69
N MET A 161 2.11 2.55 -12.81
CA MET A 161 3.31 2.49 -11.94
C MET A 161 3.01 2.59 -10.45
N ASN A 162 1.86 3.16 -10.12
CA ASN A 162 1.39 3.41 -8.78
C ASN A 162 0.23 2.50 -8.38
N ASP A 163 -0.02 1.42 -9.12
CA ASP A 163 -1.03 0.42 -8.76
C ASP A 163 -0.61 -0.32 -7.48
N ALA A 164 -1.60 -0.67 -6.66
CA ALA A 164 -1.36 -1.22 -5.33
C ALA A 164 -0.61 -2.56 -5.40
N GLU A 165 -1.00 -3.40 -6.35
CA GLU A 165 -0.41 -4.70 -6.64
C GLU A 165 1.07 -4.56 -6.98
N LEU A 166 1.38 -3.60 -7.85
CA LEU A 166 2.73 -3.37 -8.30
C LEU A 166 3.63 -2.87 -7.17
N LYS A 167 3.12 -2.00 -6.30
CA LYS A 167 3.85 -1.58 -5.08
C LYS A 167 4.15 -2.77 -4.17
N ALA A 168 3.18 -3.67 -3.97
CA ALA A 168 3.37 -4.86 -3.13
C ALA A 168 4.44 -5.79 -3.71
N ILE A 169 4.32 -6.14 -4.99
CA ILE A 169 5.26 -7.03 -5.69
C ILE A 169 6.68 -6.46 -5.70
N ARG A 170 6.84 -5.18 -6.05
CA ARG A 170 8.15 -4.51 -6.04
C ARG A 170 8.75 -4.47 -4.65
N THR A 171 7.94 -4.25 -3.62
CA THR A 171 8.42 -4.22 -2.24
C THR A 171 8.91 -5.60 -1.80
N LEU A 172 8.12 -6.65 -2.04
CA LEU A 172 8.51 -8.02 -1.74
C LEU A 172 9.77 -8.45 -2.52
N SER A 173 9.85 -8.16 -3.82
CA SER A 173 11.05 -8.41 -4.64
C SER A 173 12.30 -7.79 -4.01
N ARG A 174 12.25 -6.52 -3.61
CA ARG A 174 13.39 -5.86 -2.94
C ARG A 174 13.76 -6.52 -1.61
N GLU A 175 12.79 -7.07 -0.88
CA GLU A 175 13.09 -7.76 0.37
C GLU A 175 13.74 -9.13 0.11
N ILE A 176 13.32 -9.84 -0.93
CA ILE A 176 13.95 -11.08 -1.36
C ILE A 176 15.37 -10.82 -1.85
N ASP A 177 15.56 -9.83 -2.74
CA ASP A 177 16.89 -9.46 -3.28
C ASP A 177 17.85 -9.00 -2.18
N ALA A 178 17.34 -8.32 -1.15
CA ALA A 178 18.12 -7.89 0.01
C ALA A 178 18.34 -9.01 1.05
N GLY A 179 17.84 -10.23 0.83
CA GLY A 179 17.95 -11.35 1.76
C GLY A 179 17.18 -11.16 3.08
N ARG A 180 16.22 -10.24 3.13
CA ARG A 180 15.35 -10.01 4.31
C ARG A 180 14.20 -11.00 4.41
N VAL A 181 13.91 -11.68 3.30
CA VAL A 181 12.82 -12.62 3.12
C VAL A 181 13.32 -13.71 2.17
N ALA A 182 13.03 -14.98 2.46
CA ALA A 182 13.45 -16.08 1.59
C ALA A 182 12.58 -16.17 0.32
N PRO A 183 13.14 -16.56 -0.85
CA PRO A 183 12.37 -16.87 -2.04
C PRO A 183 11.56 -18.18 -1.86
N MET A 184 10.85 -18.60 -2.92
CA MET A 184 10.13 -19.88 -2.99
C MET A 184 9.03 -20.07 -1.93
N GLY A 185 8.35 -18.98 -1.56
CA GLY A 185 7.20 -19.00 -0.66
C GLY A 185 5.86 -19.09 -1.37
N LYS A 186 4.80 -18.80 -0.61
CA LYS A 186 3.42 -18.68 -1.08
C LYS A 186 2.96 -17.24 -0.90
N LEU A 187 2.41 -16.64 -1.95
CA LEU A 187 1.85 -15.30 -1.94
C LEU A 187 0.34 -15.35 -2.15
N VAL A 188 -0.44 -14.84 -1.21
CA VAL A 188 -1.90 -14.69 -1.32
C VAL A 188 -2.25 -13.21 -1.35
N GLY A 189 -2.71 -12.73 -2.51
CA GLY A 189 -3.18 -11.37 -2.72
C GLY A 189 -4.68 -11.21 -2.47
N PHE A 190 -5.06 -10.09 -1.88
CA PHE A 190 -6.44 -9.65 -1.66
C PHE A 190 -6.59 -8.22 -2.17
N ILE A 191 -7.42 -8.01 -3.19
CA ILE A 191 -7.46 -6.73 -3.92
C ILE A 191 -8.89 -6.24 -4.08
N THR A 192 -9.09 -4.93 -4.02
CA THR A 192 -10.40 -4.30 -4.17
C THR A 192 -11.01 -4.39 -5.57
N MET A 193 -10.20 -4.67 -6.59
CA MET A 193 -10.60 -4.69 -8.01
C MET A 193 -9.78 -5.75 -8.76
N PRO A 194 -10.24 -6.22 -9.94
CA PRO A 194 -9.42 -7.05 -10.80
C PRO A 194 -8.13 -6.32 -11.21
N MET A 195 -7.02 -7.05 -11.23
CA MET A 195 -5.75 -6.55 -11.77
C MET A 195 -5.89 -6.24 -13.26
N CYS A 196 -5.23 -5.20 -13.73
CA CYS A 196 -5.06 -4.99 -15.16
C CYS A 196 -4.06 -6.02 -15.74
N ASP A 197 -4.10 -6.22 -17.06
CA ASP A 197 -3.27 -7.22 -17.75
C ASP A 197 -1.77 -6.99 -17.53
N SER A 198 -1.34 -5.72 -17.46
CA SER A 198 0.07 -5.37 -17.24
C SER A 198 0.53 -5.69 -15.82
N CYS A 199 -0.31 -5.46 -14.80
CA CYS A 199 -0.04 -5.86 -13.42
C CYS A 199 -0.04 -7.40 -13.28
N GLU A 200 -0.96 -8.10 -13.96
CA GLU A 200 -0.97 -9.56 -13.96
C GLU A 200 0.32 -10.13 -14.56
N GLN A 201 0.81 -9.58 -15.68
CA GLN A 201 2.07 -10.02 -16.27
C GLN A 201 3.24 -9.82 -15.30
N VAL A 202 3.30 -8.67 -14.63
CA VAL A 202 4.34 -8.41 -13.62
C VAL A 202 4.30 -9.43 -12.47
N VAL A 203 3.11 -9.79 -11.99
CA VAL A 203 2.97 -10.82 -10.94
C VAL A 203 3.44 -12.19 -11.46
N LYS A 204 3.22 -12.51 -12.75
CA LYS A 204 3.69 -13.77 -13.37
C LYS A 204 5.21 -13.78 -13.44
N ASP A 205 5.80 -12.68 -13.89
CA ASP A 205 7.25 -12.53 -13.98
C ASP A 205 7.89 -12.67 -12.59
N PHE A 206 7.27 -12.06 -11.56
CA PHE A 206 7.70 -12.20 -10.17
C PHE A 206 7.63 -13.65 -9.68
N SER A 207 6.52 -14.34 -9.94
CA SER A 207 6.32 -15.75 -9.58
C SER A 207 7.37 -16.66 -10.23
N ASN A 208 7.66 -16.43 -11.51
CA ASN A 208 8.65 -17.18 -12.27
C ASN A 208 10.08 -16.89 -11.76
N GLN A 209 10.40 -15.63 -11.49
CA GLN A 209 11.74 -15.23 -11.07
C GLN A 209 12.12 -15.79 -9.69
N TYR A 210 11.19 -15.78 -8.73
CA TYR A 210 11.49 -16.19 -7.35
C TYR A 210 10.91 -17.55 -6.96
N GLY A 211 10.30 -18.27 -7.90
CA GLY A 211 9.65 -19.57 -7.64
C GLY A 211 8.51 -19.48 -6.63
N VAL A 212 7.82 -18.35 -6.57
CA VAL A 212 6.76 -18.09 -5.58
C VAL A 212 5.42 -18.59 -6.11
N ASP A 213 4.69 -19.37 -5.31
CA ASP A 213 3.33 -19.80 -5.62
C ASP A 213 2.33 -18.66 -5.35
N VAL A 214 1.66 -18.15 -6.39
CA VAL A 214 0.78 -16.97 -6.27
C VAL A 214 -0.69 -17.34 -6.42
N SER A 215 -1.51 -16.86 -5.49
CA SER A 215 -2.97 -16.77 -5.65
C SER A 215 -3.47 -15.36 -5.39
N VAL A 216 -4.47 -14.92 -6.15
CA VAL A 216 -5.05 -13.59 -6.06
C VAL A 216 -6.56 -13.71 -5.94
N ASN A 217 -7.09 -13.15 -4.85
CA ASN A 217 -8.51 -13.05 -4.57
C ASN A 217 -8.90 -11.57 -4.70
N TYR A 218 -9.97 -11.27 -5.43
CA TYR A 218 -10.37 -9.89 -5.63
C TYR A 218 -11.88 -9.72 -5.58
N LEU A 219 -12.32 -8.52 -5.19
CA LEU A 219 -13.74 -8.20 -5.24
C LEU A 219 -14.17 -7.94 -6.67
N LYS A 220 -15.38 -8.41 -7.02
CA LYS A 220 -16.04 -8.00 -8.26
C LYS A 220 -16.12 -6.46 -8.27
N GLY A 221 -15.66 -5.83 -9.34
CA GLY A 221 -15.54 -4.37 -9.43
C GLY A 221 -16.89 -3.60 -9.34
N LYS A 222 -17.14 -2.69 -10.29
CA LYS A 222 -18.35 -1.85 -10.24
C LYS A 222 -19.63 -2.71 -10.21
N GLY A 223 -20.47 -2.47 -9.21
CA GLY A 223 -21.73 -3.20 -9.01
C GLY A 223 -21.64 -4.47 -8.15
N GLY A 224 -20.43 -4.88 -7.72
CA GLY A 224 -20.27 -5.99 -6.77
C GLY A 224 -20.83 -5.65 -5.39
N ARG A 225 -21.49 -6.61 -4.72
CA ARG A 225 -22.12 -6.37 -3.39
C ARG A 225 -21.07 -6.11 -2.31
N ALA A 226 -20.01 -6.89 -2.27
CA ALA A 226 -18.87 -6.73 -1.36
C ALA A 226 -18.12 -5.42 -1.65
N SER A 227 -17.84 -5.11 -2.92
CA SER A 227 -17.23 -3.83 -3.31
C SER A 227 -18.07 -2.63 -2.87
N SER A 228 -19.39 -2.71 -3.01
CA SER A 228 -20.31 -1.67 -2.55
C SER A 228 -20.30 -1.53 -1.02
N GLN A 229 -20.21 -2.64 -0.29
CA GLN A 229 -20.07 -2.64 1.17
C GLN A 229 -18.76 -2.00 1.61
N PHE A 230 -17.65 -2.37 0.97
CA PHE A 230 -16.36 -1.76 1.22
C PHE A 230 -16.38 -0.25 0.95
N MET A 231 -16.95 0.18 -0.18
CA MET A 231 -17.11 1.60 -0.52
C MET A 231 -17.91 2.38 0.53
N ARG A 232 -19.02 1.81 1.04
CA ARG A 232 -19.79 2.44 2.13
C ARG A 232 -18.98 2.58 3.41
N ARG A 233 -18.18 1.56 3.77
CA ARG A 233 -17.31 1.59 4.97
C ARG A 233 -16.23 2.66 4.84
N ARG A 234 -15.61 2.79 3.67
CA ARG A 234 -14.61 3.84 3.40
C ARG A 234 -15.20 5.25 3.56
N TRP A 235 -16.39 5.50 3.02
CA TRP A 235 -17.08 6.77 3.19
C TRP A 235 -17.46 7.03 4.65
N ALA A 236 -18.03 6.03 5.33
CA ALA A 236 -18.40 6.16 6.74
C ALA A 236 -17.19 6.55 7.62
N TYR A 237 -15.99 6.01 7.34
CA TYR A 237 -14.77 6.38 8.04
C TYR A 237 -14.41 7.87 7.87
N PHE A 238 -14.49 8.42 6.66
CA PHE A 238 -14.17 9.84 6.47
C PHE A 238 -15.30 10.77 6.92
N ASP A 239 -16.55 10.30 6.92
CA ASP A 239 -17.66 11.04 7.50
C ASP A 239 -17.50 11.19 9.02
N THR A 240 -16.99 10.19 9.74
CA THR A 240 -16.69 10.35 11.17
C THR A 240 -15.56 11.36 11.40
N MET A 241 -14.48 11.27 10.62
CA MET A 241 -13.36 12.22 10.67
C MET A 241 -13.79 13.67 10.35
N LYS A 242 -14.78 13.85 9.46
CA LYS A 242 -15.33 15.17 9.13
C LYS A 242 -15.83 15.91 10.36
N TYR A 243 -16.50 15.22 11.30
CA TYR A 243 -16.99 15.83 12.53
C TYR A 243 -15.85 16.38 13.40
N ASP A 244 -14.69 15.71 13.41
CA ASP A 244 -13.52 16.22 14.13
C ASP A 244 -12.96 17.51 13.49
N VAL A 245 -13.00 17.61 12.17
CA VAL A 245 -12.60 18.83 11.45
C VAL A 245 -13.57 19.98 11.74
N VAL A 246 -14.88 19.75 11.71
CA VAL A 246 -15.92 20.74 12.10
C VAL A 246 -15.63 21.27 13.50
N ARG A 247 -15.51 20.35 14.47
CA ARG A 247 -15.28 20.69 15.88
C ARG A 247 -14.01 21.52 16.08
N ARG A 248 -12.93 21.21 15.36
CA ARG A 248 -11.68 21.98 15.42
C ARG A 248 -11.82 23.39 14.84
N ASN A 249 -12.54 23.53 13.73
CA ASN A 249 -12.81 24.85 13.15
C ASN A 249 -13.61 25.72 14.12
N ASP A 250 -14.63 25.16 14.79
CA ASP A 250 -15.42 25.88 15.79
C ASP A 250 -14.55 26.35 16.98
N LEU A 251 -13.60 25.52 17.42
CA LEU A 251 -12.66 25.88 18.48
C LEU A 251 -11.66 26.95 18.02
N HIS A 252 -11.24 26.92 16.76
CA HIS A 252 -10.39 27.95 16.18
C HIS A 252 -11.10 29.31 16.13
N ASP A 253 -12.36 29.33 15.68
CA ASP A 253 -13.15 30.57 15.58
C ASP A 253 -13.50 31.18 16.94
N ARG A 254 -13.50 30.37 18.01
CA ARG A 254 -13.72 30.83 19.40
C ARG A 254 -12.47 31.37 20.08
N ARG A 255 -11.27 31.27 19.47
CA ARG A 255 -10.09 31.92 20.04
C ARG A 255 -10.27 33.43 19.94
N PRO A 256 -10.20 34.18 21.06
CA PRO A 256 -10.26 35.63 20.99
C PRO A 256 -9.15 36.14 20.06
N PRO A 257 -9.41 37.10 19.17
CA PRO A 257 -8.36 37.71 18.37
C PRO A 257 -7.31 38.24 19.34
N GLY A 258 -6.05 37.85 19.11
CA GLY A 258 -4.96 38.10 20.04
C GLY A 258 -4.98 39.53 20.55
N GLY A 259 -5.05 39.68 21.87
CA GLY A 259 -4.68 40.92 22.53
C GLY A 259 -3.29 41.27 22.05
N SER A 260 -3.20 42.38 21.30
CA SER A 260 -1.95 43.07 21.05
C SER A 260 -1.21 43.15 22.38
N GLY A 261 0.03 42.65 22.42
CA GLY A 261 0.90 42.82 23.58
C GLY A 261 1.01 44.29 23.91
N GLY A 262 0.20 44.75 24.87
CA GLY A 262 0.40 46.01 25.54
C GLY A 262 1.72 45.89 26.26
N ALA A 263 2.72 46.62 25.76
CA ALA A 263 3.96 46.85 26.47
C ALA A 263 3.61 47.30 27.90
N CYS A 264 3.89 46.45 28.87
CA CYS A 264 3.87 46.85 30.28
C CYS A 264 5.04 47.82 30.45
N GLY A 265 4.75 49.11 30.32
CA GLY A 265 5.64 50.18 30.73
C GLY A 265 5.88 50.04 32.23
N VAL A 266 7.10 49.63 32.58
CA VAL A 266 7.61 49.76 33.93
C VAL A 266 7.80 51.25 34.18
N ILE A 267 6.84 51.88 34.87
CA ILE A 267 7.02 53.20 35.46
C ILE A 267 7.65 52.97 36.84
N VAL A 268 8.91 53.35 36.97
CA VAL A 268 9.62 53.46 38.25
C VAL A 268 9.42 54.86 38.79
N PRO A 269 8.96 55.01 40.05
CA PRO A 269 9.53 55.97 40.97
C PRO A 269 10.42 55.29 42.01
#